data_AF-A0A3D1BSB4-F1
#
_entry.id   AF-A0A3D1BSB4-F1
#
_cell.length_a   1.000
_cell.length_b   1.000
_cell.length_c   1.000
_cell.angle_alpha   90.00
_cell.angle_beta   90.00
_cell.angle_gamma   90.00
#
_symmetry.space_group_name_H-M   'P 1'
#
loop_
_entity.id
_entity.type
_entity.pdbx_description
1 polymer ?
#
loop_
_entity_poly.entity_id
_entity_poly.type
_entity_poly.pdbx_seq_one_letter_code
_entity_poly.pdbx_strand_id
1 'polypeptide(L)'
;MFDPVNNTIIQAHLFGKDSSAFWTGHDWNMAAEAGMKSVNLPYSGEYAFVATEMYWPINHMVAPVEQSLECAACHSRDGRLVNLGGIYLSGRDRSGLLDSLGFILILLSFSGVTIHALIRILKKSD
;
A
#
# COMPACT_ATOMS: atom_id res chain seq x y z
N MET A 1 -8.94 21.41 -10.16
CA MET A 1 -9.37 21.96 -11.47
C MET A 1 -8.15 21.96 -12.38
N PHE A 2 -8.31 21.67 -13.66
CA PHE A 2 -7.22 21.43 -14.61
C PHE A 2 -7.47 22.18 -15.91
N ASP A 3 -6.43 22.78 -16.47
CA ASP A 3 -6.45 23.42 -17.78
C ASP A 3 -6.02 22.39 -18.85
N PRO A 4 -6.91 21.91 -19.71
CA PRO A 4 -6.59 20.86 -20.70
C PRO A 4 -5.69 21.35 -21.83
N VAL A 5 -5.61 22.65 -22.07
CA VAL A 5 -4.77 23.23 -23.14
C VAL A 5 -3.34 23.40 -22.63
N ASN A 6 -3.18 23.98 -21.44
CA ASN A 6 -1.85 24.18 -20.83
C ASN A 6 -1.32 22.93 -20.11
N ASN A 7 -2.17 21.92 -19.89
CA ASN A 7 -1.86 20.71 -19.13
C ASN A 7 -1.39 20.98 -17.68
N THR A 8 -2.04 21.93 -17.00
CA THR A 8 -1.67 22.36 -15.64
C THR A 8 -2.84 22.27 -14.67
N ILE A 9 -2.54 21.97 -13.40
CA ILE A 9 -3.54 22.11 -12.33
C ILE A 9 -3.72 23.60 -12.04
N ILE A 10 -4.97 24.05 -12.07
CA ILE A 10 -5.34 25.46 -11.86
C ILE A 10 -5.35 25.78 -10.37
N GLN A 11 -4.66 26.87 -10.00
CA GLN A 11 -4.75 27.51 -8.69
C GLN A 11 -5.90 28.53 -8.73
N ALA A 12 -7.11 28.11 -8.33
CA ALA A 12 -8.28 28.97 -8.36
C ALA A 12 -8.33 29.97 -7.18
N HIS A 13 -8.83 31.17 -7.43
CA HIS A 13 -9.14 32.13 -6.38
C HIS A 13 -10.46 31.77 -5.69
N LEU A 14 -10.40 31.04 -4.57
CA LEU A 14 -11.60 30.53 -3.90
C LEU A 14 -12.23 31.53 -2.92
N PHE A 15 -11.42 32.29 -2.18
CA PHE A 15 -11.85 33.12 -1.06
C PHE A 15 -11.54 34.60 -1.27
N GLY A 16 -12.54 35.47 -1.09
CA GLY A 16 -12.44 36.92 -1.26
C GLY A 16 -13.82 37.59 -1.20
N LYS A 17 -13.85 38.91 -1.03
CA LYS A 17 -15.10 39.71 -1.01
C LYS A 17 -15.50 40.23 -2.39
N ASP A 18 -14.58 40.22 -3.34
CA ASP A 18 -14.83 40.58 -4.73
C ASP A 18 -15.53 39.43 -5.47
N SER A 19 -16.07 39.74 -6.65
CA SER A 19 -16.78 38.76 -7.46
C SER A 19 -15.89 37.69 -8.06
N SER A 20 -14.57 37.92 -8.18
CA SER A 20 -13.67 36.94 -8.79
C SER A 20 -13.36 35.76 -7.87
N ALA A 21 -13.65 35.87 -6.57
CA ALA A 21 -13.59 34.76 -5.64
C ALA A 21 -14.75 33.78 -5.84
N PHE A 22 -14.44 32.50 -6.01
CA PHE A 22 -15.47 31.48 -6.28
C PHE A 22 -16.57 31.42 -5.21
N TRP A 23 -16.26 31.53 -3.92
CA TRP A 23 -17.27 31.45 -2.85
C TRP A 23 -18.24 32.64 -2.79
N THR A 24 -17.95 33.73 -3.52
CA THR A 24 -18.82 34.90 -3.62
C THR A 24 -19.47 34.97 -5.01
N GLY A 25 -18.68 34.87 -6.07
CA GLY A 25 -19.14 35.00 -7.46
C GLY A 25 -19.67 33.71 -8.10
N HIS A 26 -19.32 32.54 -7.56
CA HIS A 26 -19.77 31.22 -8.03
C HIS A 26 -19.44 30.91 -9.51
N ASP A 27 -18.40 31.54 -10.06
CA ASP A 27 -17.92 31.33 -11.43
C ASP A 27 -16.52 30.72 -11.43
N TRP A 28 -16.40 29.51 -11.97
CA TRP A 28 -15.13 28.78 -12.06
C TRP A 28 -14.13 29.39 -13.03
N ASN A 29 -14.58 29.92 -14.18
CA ASN A 29 -13.70 30.55 -15.16
C ASN A 29 -13.10 31.82 -14.59
N MET A 30 -13.94 32.67 -13.98
CA MET A 30 -13.48 33.92 -13.38
C MET A 30 -12.51 33.67 -12.21
N ALA A 31 -12.79 32.67 -11.37
CA ALA A 31 -11.90 32.27 -10.28
C ALA A 31 -10.59 31.63 -10.78
N ALA A 32 -10.63 30.86 -11.87
CA ALA A 32 -9.46 30.29 -12.52
C ALA A 32 -8.54 31.38 -13.05
N GLU A 33 -9.08 32.34 -13.81
CA GLU A 33 -8.33 33.44 -14.39
C GLU A 33 -7.68 34.31 -13.30
N ALA A 34 -8.45 34.73 -12.30
CA ALA A 34 -7.96 35.55 -11.20
C ALA A 34 -6.86 34.83 -10.40
N GLY A 35 -7.06 33.55 -10.09
CA GLY A 35 -6.11 32.74 -9.33
C GLY A 35 -4.81 32.49 -10.10
N MET A 36 -4.89 32.08 -11.37
CA MET A 36 -3.71 31.85 -12.21
C MET A 36 -2.92 33.13 -12.48
N LYS A 37 -3.61 34.26 -12.65
CA LYS A 37 -2.98 35.59 -12.74
C LYS A 37 -2.19 35.95 -11.48
N SER A 38 -2.70 35.60 -10.30
CA SER A 38 -2.02 35.90 -9.02
C SER A 38 -0.70 35.14 -8.84
N VAL A 39 -0.57 33.97 -9.46
CA VAL A 39 0.66 33.15 -9.46
C VAL A 39 1.47 33.28 -10.76
N ASN A 40 1.11 34.24 -11.61
CA ASN A 40 1.77 34.53 -12.89
C ASN A 40 1.87 33.30 -13.83
N LEU A 41 0.81 32.48 -13.86
CA LEU A 41 0.68 31.34 -14.77
C LEU A 41 -0.41 31.60 -15.82
N PRO A 42 -0.25 31.08 -17.06
CA PRO A 42 -1.27 31.22 -18.08
C PRO A 42 -2.51 30.38 -17.75
N TYR A 43 -3.66 30.86 -18.23
CA TYR A 43 -4.92 30.14 -18.21
C TYR A 43 -5.53 30.22 -19.62
N SER A 44 -5.97 29.09 -20.15
CA SER A 44 -6.50 29.00 -21.52
C SER A 44 -7.93 29.50 -21.68
N GLY A 45 -8.64 29.72 -20.57
CA GLY A 45 -10.09 29.96 -20.57
C GLY A 45 -10.92 28.68 -20.52
N GLU A 46 -10.30 27.51 -20.55
CA GLU A 46 -10.96 26.21 -20.43
C GLU A 46 -10.57 25.50 -19.14
N TYR A 47 -11.53 24.84 -18.50
CA TYR A 47 -11.25 23.97 -17.35
C TYR A 47 -11.96 22.64 -17.45
N ALA A 48 -11.36 21.65 -16.79
CA ALA A 48 -11.95 20.37 -16.50
C ALA A 48 -11.70 19.99 -15.03
N PHE A 49 -12.42 18.98 -14.56
CA PHE A 49 -12.14 18.31 -13.29
C PHE A 49 -11.51 16.95 -13.57
N VAL A 50 -10.38 16.70 -12.92
CA VAL A 50 -9.63 15.44 -13.01
C VAL A 50 -9.48 14.86 -11.62
N ALA A 51 -9.43 13.54 -11.52
CA ALA A 51 -9.18 12.86 -10.25
C ALA A 51 -7.73 13.07 -9.81
N THR A 52 -7.54 13.31 -8.52
CA THR A 52 -6.21 13.42 -7.91
C THR A 52 -6.20 12.60 -6.63
N GLU A 53 -5.10 11.89 -6.39
CA GLU A 53 -4.82 11.21 -5.13
C GLU A 53 -3.67 11.91 -4.43
N MET A 54 -3.77 12.09 -3.11
CA MET A 54 -2.74 12.69 -2.29
C MET A 54 -2.45 11.79 -1.10
N TYR A 55 -1.18 11.43 -0.93
CA TYR A 55 -0.72 10.54 0.13
C TYR A 55 -0.06 11.37 1.24
N TRP A 56 -0.46 11.14 2.49
CA TRP A 56 0.13 11.75 3.68
C TRP A 56 0.48 10.67 4.71
N PRO A 57 1.67 10.74 5.33
CA PRO A 57 2.01 9.85 6.43
C PRO A 57 1.11 10.10 7.65
N ILE A 58 0.66 9.01 8.30
CA ILE A 58 -0.04 9.07 9.58
C ILE A 58 1.00 8.92 10.70
N ASN A 59 1.29 10.00 11.41
CA ASN A 59 2.32 10.04 12.47
C ASN A 59 1.77 10.34 13.89
N HIS A 60 0.46 10.60 14.00
CA HIS A 60 -0.22 10.90 15.26
C HIS A 60 -1.18 9.76 15.61
N MET A 61 -1.84 9.85 16.76
CA MET A 61 -2.75 8.79 17.27
C MET A 61 -2.03 7.46 17.50
N VAL A 62 -0.81 7.49 18.05
CA VAL A 62 -0.11 6.28 18.49
C VAL A 62 -0.91 5.63 19.61
N ALA A 63 -1.33 4.39 19.38
CA ALA A 63 -2.11 3.63 20.35
C ALA A 63 -1.24 3.20 21.56
N PRO A 64 -1.84 2.97 22.74
CA PRO A 64 -1.16 2.29 23.85
C PRO A 64 -0.58 0.94 23.44
N VAL A 65 0.43 0.46 24.17
CA VAL A 65 1.17 -0.78 23.82
C VAL A 65 0.25 -2.00 23.76
N GLU A 66 -0.78 -2.04 24.61
CA GLU A 66 -1.78 -3.11 24.68
C GLU A 66 -2.65 -3.21 23.41
N GLN A 67 -2.62 -2.17 22.56
CA GLN A 67 -3.35 -2.11 21.28
C GLN A 67 -2.41 -2.16 20.08
N SER A 68 -1.12 -2.43 20.30
CA SER A 68 -0.18 -2.61 19.21
C SER A 68 -0.57 -3.81 18.33
N LEU A 69 -0.26 -3.72 17.04
CA LEU A 69 -0.58 -4.79 16.10
C LEU A 69 0.31 -6.00 16.37
N GLU A 70 -0.32 -7.10 16.74
CA GLU A 70 0.34 -8.39 16.88
C GLU A 70 0.66 -9.01 15.51
N CYS A 71 1.58 -9.97 15.49
CA CYS A 71 2.03 -10.66 14.26
C CYS A 71 0.84 -11.14 13.41
N ALA A 72 -0.17 -11.73 14.05
CA ALA A 72 -1.36 -12.28 13.38
C ALA A 72 -2.22 -11.20 12.71
N ALA A 73 -2.14 -9.93 13.11
CA ALA A 73 -2.89 -8.85 12.47
C ALA A 73 -2.49 -8.66 11.00
N CYS A 74 -1.25 -9.06 10.64
CA CYS A 74 -0.74 -9.00 9.27
C CYS A 74 -0.56 -10.39 8.65
N HIS A 75 -0.04 -11.35 9.42
CA HIS A 75 0.39 -12.66 8.93
C HIS A 75 -0.70 -13.74 8.94
N SER A 76 -1.89 -13.48 9.49
CA SER A 76 -3.01 -14.43 9.38
C SER A 76 -3.61 -14.43 7.98
N ARG A 77 -4.36 -15.49 7.66
CA ARG A 77 -5.05 -15.63 6.36
C ARG A 77 -6.15 -14.61 6.15
N ASP A 78 -6.73 -14.15 7.25
CA ASP A 78 -7.74 -13.11 7.37
C ASP A 78 -7.16 -11.79 7.89
N GLY A 79 -5.82 -11.65 7.84
CA GLY A 79 -5.12 -10.46 8.29
C GLY A 79 -5.28 -9.26 7.36
N ARG A 80 -4.78 -8.11 7.80
CA ARG A 80 -4.86 -6.83 7.08
C ARG A 80 -4.25 -6.87 5.68
N LEU A 81 -3.29 -7.78 5.45
CA LEU A 81 -2.57 -7.90 4.18
C LEU A 81 -3.17 -8.95 3.23
N VAL A 82 -4.41 -9.41 3.47
CA VAL A 82 -5.04 -10.49 2.68
C VAL A 82 -5.08 -10.21 1.18
N ASN A 83 -5.36 -8.97 0.78
CA ASN A 83 -5.50 -8.60 -0.65
C ASN A 83 -4.19 -8.16 -1.31
N LEU A 84 -3.06 -8.17 -0.58
CA LEU A 84 -1.77 -7.81 -1.17
C LEU A 84 -1.16 -8.98 -1.94
N GLY A 85 -1.18 -8.89 -3.27
CA GLY A 85 -0.49 -9.84 -4.14
C GLY A 85 1.00 -9.57 -4.27
N GLY A 86 1.72 -10.46 -4.95
CA GLY A 86 3.12 -10.25 -5.36
C GLY A 86 4.18 -10.52 -4.31
N ILE A 87 3.80 -10.91 -3.08
CA ILE A 87 4.72 -11.31 -2.01
C ILE A 87 4.25 -12.61 -1.37
N TYR A 88 5.19 -13.46 -0.96
CA TYR A 88 4.92 -14.61 -0.09
C TYR A 88 5.04 -14.17 1.36
N LEU A 89 3.94 -14.25 2.10
CA LEU A 89 3.84 -13.85 3.50
C LEU A 89 3.64 -15.09 4.38
N SER A 90 4.62 -15.38 5.23
CA SER A 90 4.56 -16.48 6.20
C SER A 90 3.29 -16.41 7.05
N GLY A 91 2.62 -17.54 7.24
CA GLY A 91 1.35 -17.66 7.97
C GLY A 91 0.12 -17.47 7.07
N ARG A 92 0.12 -16.43 6.22
CA ARG A 92 -0.96 -16.13 5.28
C ARG A 92 -0.91 -17.07 4.09
N ASP A 93 0.26 -17.10 3.44
CA ASP A 93 0.48 -17.88 2.24
C ASP A 93 0.96 -19.28 2.60
N ARG A 94 0.51 -20.26 1.82
CA ARG A 94 0.92 -21.66 1.92
C ARG A 94 0.90 -22.29 0.55
N SER A 95 1.74 -23.31 0.36
CA SER A 95 1.66 -24.17 -0.81
C SER A 95 1.56 -25.61 -0.35
N GLY A 96 0.40 -26.23 -0.52
CA GLY A 96 0.18 -27.61 -0.05
C GLY A 96 1.16 -28.61 -0.65
N LEU A 97 1.63 -28.38 -1.88
CA LEU A 97 2.65 -29.20 -2.52
C LEU A 97 4.02 -29.03 -1.83
N LEU A 98 4.47 -27.79 -1.62
CA LEU A 98 5.75 -27.51 -0.97
C LEU A 98 5.75 -27.96 0.49
N ASP A 99 4.63 -27.74 1.19
CA ASP A 99 4.43 -28.20 2.57
C ASP A 99 4.60 -29.73 2.62
N SER A 100 3.94 -30.47 1.72
CA SER A 100 3.99 -31.94 1.67
C SER A 100 5.39 -32.45 1.33
N LEU A 101 6.04 -31.87 0.33
CA LEU A 101 7.41 -32.24 -0.06
C LEU A 101 8.40 -31.98 1.08
N GLY A 102 8.24 -30.85 1.79
CA GLY A 102 9.02 -30.52 2.97
C GLY A 102 8.90 -31.56 4.07
N PHE A 103 7.68 -31.97 4.40
CA PHE A 103 7.46 -33.03 5.40
C PHE A 103 8.04 -34.39 4.97
N ILE A 104 7.89 -34.77 3.71
CA ILE A 104 8.49 -36.01 3.18
C ILE A 104 10.01 -35.98 3.32
N LEU A 105 10.65 -34.87 2.96
CA LEU A 105 12.10 -34.71 3.08
C LEU A 105 12.57 -34.82 4.54
N ILE A 106 11.85 -34.24 5.49
CA ILE A 106 12.15 -34.36 6.92
C ILE A 106 12.09 -35.83 7.35
N LEU A 107 11.03 -36.56 6.98
CA LEU A 107 10.87 -37.97 7.34
C LEU A 107 11.93 -38.87 6.72
N LEU A 108 12.28 -38.65 5.44
CA LEU A 108 13.33 -39.40 4.76
C LEU A 108 14.70 -39.16 5.40
N SER A 109 15.00 -37.90 5.74
CA SER A 109 16.26 -37.52 6.39
C SER A 109 16.38 -38.16 7.77
N PHE A 110 15.32 -38.07 8.57
CA PHE A 110 15.27 -38.72 9.88
C PHE A 110 15.47 -40.24 9.77
N SER A 111 14.72 -40.89 8.88
CA SER A 111 14.82 -42.34 8.65
C SER A 111 16.23 -42.74 8.20
N GLY A 112 16.84 -41.99 7.27
CA GLY A 112 18.20 -42.24 6.79
C GLY A 112 19.24 -42.16 7.91
N VAL A 113 19.17 -41.15 8.77
CA VAL A 113 20.07 -41.00 9.92
C VAL A 113 19.88 -42.12 10.93
N THR A 114 18.63 -42.50 11.22
CA THR A 114 18.33 -43.62 12.14
C THR A 114 18.87 -44.94 11.59
N ILE A 115 18.63 -45.25 10.31
CA ILE A 115 19.16 -46.45 9.65
C ILE A 115 20.68 -46.45 9.68
N HIS A 116 21.32 -45.33 9.35
CA HIS A 116 22.77 -45.19 9.40
C HIS A 116 23.33 -45.43 10.82
N ALA A 117 22.69 -44.87 11.84
CA ALA A 117 23.07 -45.07 13.24
C ALA A 117 22.90 -46.54 13.68
N LEU A 118 21.80 -47.19 13.30
CA LEU A 118 21.56 -48.61 13.59
C LEU A 118 22.60 -49.52 12.95
N ILE A 119 22.94 -49.29 11.67
CA ILE A 119 24.01 -50.01 10.98
C ILE A 119 25.34 -49.85 11.73
N ARG A 120 25.65 -48.63 12.19
CA ARG A 120 26.88 -48.36 12.94
C ARG A 120 26.93 -49.11 14.27
N ILE A 121 25.81 -49.23 14.99
CA ILE A 121 25.74 -49.95 16.27
C ILE A 121 25.85 -51.46 16.06
N LEU A 122 25.07 -52.01 15.13
CA LEU A 122 25.05 -53.45 14.85
C LEU A 122 26.41 -53.95 14.34
N LYS A 123 27.08 -53.18 13.46
CA LYS A 123 28.40 -53.54 12.91
C LYS A 123 29.57 -53.33 13.88
N LYS A 124 29.37 -52.58 14.97
CA LYS A 124 30.38 -52.41 16.04
C LYS A 124 30.33 -53.56 17.06
N SER A 125 29.33 -54.42 17.00
CA SER A 125 29.09 -55.46 18.00
C SER A 125 29.79 -56.80 17.73
N ASP A 126 30.68 -56.84 16.75
CA ASP A 126 31.68 -57.91 16.47
C ASP A 126 33.09 -57.38 16.78
#